data_AF-A0A383C1G2-F1
#
_entry.id   AF-A0A383C1G2-F1
#
_cell.length_a   1.000
_cell.length_b   1.000
_cell.length_c   1.000
_cell.angle_alpha   90.00
_cell.angle_beta   90.00
_cell.angle_gamma   90.00
#
_symmetry.space_group_name_H-M   'P 1'
#
loop_
_entity.id
_entity.type
_entity.pdbx_description
1 polymer ?
#
loop_
_entity_poly.entity_id
_entity_poly.type
_entity_poly.pdbx_seq_one_letter_code
_entity_poly.pdbx_strand_id
1 'polypeptide(L)' 'DNKFEIISSDLPFLPITNVIINSGEFIKVSILLQALEDLDDVQEVYTNFDIEDNELETILK' A
#
# COMPACT_ATOMS: atom_id res chain seq x y z
N ASP A 1 19.73 28.08 11.19
CA ASP A 1 19.12 27.40 10.03
C ASP A 1 19.32 25.91 10.11
N ASN A 2 18.23 25.18 10.36
CA ASN A 2 18.23 23.72 10.38
C ASN A 2 18.17 23.25 8.92
N LYS A 3 19.31 22.78 8.38
CA LYS A 3 19.54 22.44 6.96
C LYS A 3 18.82 21.17 6.49
N PHE A 4 17.53 21.05 6.74
CA PHE A 4 16.73 19.92 6.27
C PHE A 4 16.05 20.27 4.95
N GLU A 5 16.23 19.41 3.95
CA GLU A 5 15.51 19.46 2.69
C GLU A 5 14.24 18.62 2.82
N ILE A 6 13.08 19.23 2.52
CA ILE A 6 11.80 18.52 2.53
C ILE A 6 11.65 17.82 1.17
N ILE A 7 11.66 16.49 1.19
CA ILE A 7 11.52 15.67 -0.02
C ILE A 7 10.03 15.54 -0.43
N SER A 8 9.12 15.37 0.54
CA SER A 8 7.67 15.50 0.37
C SER A 8 6.98 15.89 1.68
N SER A 9 5.74 16.36 1.59
CA SER A 9 4.91 16.70 2.75
C SER A 9 3.43 16.62 2.38
N ASP A 10 2.77 15.55 2.82
CA ASP A 10 1.36 15.27 2.55
C ASP A 10 0.61 14.90 3.84
N LEU A 11 -0.72 14.86 3.78
CA LEU A 11 -1.59 14.41 4.88
C LEU A 11 -2.13 12.99 4.57
N PRO A 12 -1.39 11.92 4.94
CA PRO A 12 -1.82 10.56 4.63
C PRO A 12 -2.86 10.04 5.63
N PHE A 13 -3.68 9.09 5.18
CA PHE A 13 -4.52 8.29 6.08
C PHE A 13 -3.73 7.06 6.54
N LEU A 14 -3.15 7.13 7.75
CA LEU A 14 -2.31 6.06 8.30
C LEU A 14 -3.15 5.08 9.14
N PRO A 15 -3.07 3.77 8.88
CA PRO A 15 -3.72 2.77 9.72
C PRO A 15 -3.04 2.68 11.09
N ILE A 16 -3.81 2.36 12.14
CA ILE A 16 -3.29 2.18 13.51
C ILE A 16 -2.70 0.78 13.69
N THR A 17 -3.15 -0.19 12.88
CA THR A 17 -2.77 -1.60 12.96
C THR A 17 -2.67 -2.21 11.57
N ASN A 18 -1.72 -3.12 11.38
CA ASN A 18 -1.53 -3.83 10.12
C ASN A 18 -2.08 -5.25 10.18
N VAL A 19 -2.44 -5.79 9.00
CA VAL A 19 -2.80 -7.20 8.80
C VAL A 19 -1.74 -7.82 7.91
N ILE A 20 -0.99 -8.79 8.45
CA ILE A 20 -0.02 -9.56 7.65
C ILE A 20 -0.80 -10.48 6.71
N ILE A 21 -0.49 -10.41 5.41
CA ILE A 21 -1.08 -11.26 4.38
C ILE A 21 -0.02 -12.07 3.65
N ASN A 22 -0.40 -13.22 3.11
CA ASN A 22 0.49 -14.05 2.28
C ASN A 22 0.46 -13.65 0.81
N SER A 23 1.37 -14.23 0.01
CA SER A 23 1.48 -13.95 -1.43
C SER A 23 0.17 -14.16 -2.21
N GLY A 24 -0.60 -15.19 -1.87
CA GLY A 24 -1.88 -15.49 -2.54
C GLY A 24 -2.98 -14.49 -2.21
N GLU A 25 -2.98 -13.96 -0.99
CA GLU A 25 -3.87 -12.87 -0.56
C GLU A 25 -3.44 -11.54 -1.18
N PHE A 26 -2.14 -11.27 -1.25
CA PHE A 26 -1.59 -10.07 -1.89
C PHE A 26 -2.08 -9.94 -3.32
N ILE A 27 -1.98 -11.00 -4.14
CA ILE A 27 -2.47 -10.97 -5.54
C ILE A 27 -3.95 -10.57 -5.61
N LYS A 28 -4.79 -11.13 -4.72
CA LYS A 28 -6.23 -10.83 -4.71
C LYS A 28 -6.49 -9.39 -4.28
N VAL A 29 -5.79 -8.91 -3.25
CA VAL A 29 -5.89 -7.53 -2.77
C VAL A 29 -5.40 -6.56 -3.84
N SER A 30 -4.30 -6.84 -4.53
CA SER A 30 -3.81 -6.00 -5.63
C SER A 30 -4.82 -5.88 -6.77
N ILE A 31 -5.48 -6.99 -7.16
CA ILE A 31 -6.55 -6.95 -8.17
C ILE A 31 -7.73 -6.09 -7.68
N LEU A 32 -8.11 -6.22 -6.40
CA LEU A 32 -9.17 -5.40 -5.81
C LEU A 32 -8.79 -3.91 -5.82
N LEU A 33 -7.56 -3.57 -5.43
CA LEU A 33 -7.08 -2.18 -5.42
C LEU A 33 -7.12 -1.59 -6.81
N GLN A 34 -6.58 -2.29 -7.81
CA GLN A 34 -6.63 -1.85 -9.20
C GLN A 34 -8.07 -1.61 -9.66
N ALA A 35 -8.98 -2.54 -9.37
CA ALA A 35 -10.38 -2.40 -9.75
C ALA A 35 -11.09 -1.23 -9.07
N LEU A 36 -10.66 -0.84 -7.86
CA LEU A 36 -11.17 0.34 -7.16
C LEU A 36 -10.58 1.63 -7.72
N GLU A 37 -9.28 1.65 -8.02
CA GLU A 37 -8.57 2.78 -8.62
C GLU A 37 -9.05 3.10 -10.04
N ASP A 38 -9.54 2.10 -10.77
CA ASP A 38 -10.09 2.26 -12.13
C ASP A 38 -11.48 2.93 -12.15
N LEU A 39 -12.14 3.14 -11.00
CA LEU A 39 -13.44 3.78 -10.93
C LEU A 39 -13.30 5.30 -10.92
N ASP A 40 -13.95 5.98 -11.88
CA ASP A 40 -13.93 7.44 -12.02
C ASP A 40 -14.37 8.20 -10.73
N ASP A 41 -15.20 7.56 -9.90
CA ASP A 41 -15.73 8.13 -8.66
C ASP A 41 -14.81 7.94 -7.44
N VAL A 42 -13.79 7.08 -7.55
CA VAL A 42 -12.85 6.78 -6.45
C VAL A 42 -11.66 7.73 -6.54
N GLN A 43 -11.42 8.44 -5.44
CA GLN A 43 -10.31 9.42 -5.38
C GLN A 43 -9.01 8.79 -4.89
N GLU A 44 -9.06 8.06 -3.77
CA GLU A 44 -7.89 7.48 -3.11
C GLU A 44 -8.28 6.16 -2.45
N VAL A 45 -7.38 5.18 -2.47
CA VAL A 45 -7.58 3.88 -1.83
C VAL A 45 -6.50 3.66 -0.77
N TYR A 46 -6.91 3.38 0.46
CA TYR A 46 -6.03 3.12 1.59
C TYR A 46 -6.21 1.69 2.09
N THR A 47 -5.11 1.07 2.53
CA THR A 47 -5.14 -0.26 3.12
C THR A 47 -4.26 -0.33 4.35
N ASN A 48 -4.44 -1.40 5.11
CA ASN A 48 -3.62 -1.71 6.27
C ASN A 48 -2.93 -3.08 6.14
N PHE A 49 -2.84 -3.64 4.93
CA PHE A 49 -2.11 -4.89 4.79
C PHE A 49 -0.60 -4.64 4.87
N ASP A 50 0.12 -5.66 5.26
CA ASP A 50 1.58 -5.71 5.24
C ASP A 50 2.01 -7.10 4.74
N ILE A 51 3.16 -7.17 4.10
CA ILE A 51 3.69 -8.41 3.52
C ILE A 51 5.15 -8.58 3.94
N GLU A 52 5.50 -9.77 4.40
CA GLU A 52 6.88 -10.08 4.76
C GLU A 52 7.79 -10.07 3.51
N ASP A 53 9.03 -9.59 3.66
CA ASP A 53 9.98 -9.43 2.54
C ASP A 53 10.20 -10.75 1.74
N ASN A 54 10.20 -11.89 2.43
CA ASN A 54 10.36 -13.23 1.82
C ASN A 54 9.19 -13.62 0.89
N GLU A 55 7.96 -13.27 1.26
CA GLU A 55 6.75 -13.47 0.48
C GLU A 55 6.78 -12.53 -0.73
N LEU A 56 7.15 -11.25 -0.52
CA LEU A 56 7.27 -10.28 -1.60
C LEU A 56 8.31 -10.70 -2.65
N GLU A 57 9.47 -11.19 -2.23
CA GLU A 57 10.48 -11.76 -3.14
C GLU A 57 9.94 -12.90 -4.01
N THR A 58 8.99 -13.67 -3.51
CA THR A 58 8.40 -14.80 -4.24
C THR A 58 7.50 -14.31 -5.38
N ILE A 59 6.90 -13.12 -5.23
CA ILE A 59 6.01 -12.50 -6.23
C ILE A 59 6.83 -11.74 -7.30
N LEU A 60 8.00 -11.20 -6.94
CA LEU A 60 8.83 -10.38 -7.83
C LEU A 60 9.85 -11.17 -8.68
N LYS A 61 10.01 -12.47 -8.42
CA LYS A 61 10.88 -13.38 -9.20
C LYS A 61 10.20 -13.87 -10.47
#